data_AF-A0A4U6UGX8-F1
#
_entry.id   AF-A0A4U6UGX8-F1
#
_cell.length_a   1.000
_cell.length_b   1.000
_cell.length_c   1.000
_cell.angle_alpha   90.00
_cell.angle_beta   90.00
_cell.angle_gamma   90.00
#
_symmetry.space_group_name_H-M   'P 1'
#
loop_
_entity.id
_entity.type
_entity.pdbx_description
1 polymer ?
#
loop_
_entity_poly.entity_id
_entity_poly.type
_entity_poly.pdbx_seq_one_letter_code
_entity_poly.pdbx_strand_id
1 'polypeptide(L)'
;MEEYLENMKSLRSYMNDLEEDAAKRSAEEQQQRTAIDAHDADIALVRAQSKQASEEAEQLATARAQVCVEMLEKQGRIATLDVECATLKQTLELLHQEIASTSAKLNEKRLFYTKTTETLTVKLQEQREWFGSLKNKSTTMELHVVTSQCKQTFIEGERHGTFNSEGSLDQLGSDVGNKHRELFTQLEAAQLKIEDINSKRSRLLSEISKVKQILEQEKNIFAGFPAALQQMDMKSLEEEYKALQGDKAVEIEYFHSLEETISGMKGISEPVKCCCGLE
;
A
#
# COMPACT_ATOMS: atom_id res chain seq x y z
N MET A 1 34.55 -21.70 107.49
CA MET A 1 35.52 -21.70 106.37
C MET A 1 34.96 -22.45 105.15
N GLU A 2 34.36 -23.64 105.29
CA GLU A 2 33.66 -24.34 104.18
C GLU A 2 32.63 -23.46 103.46
N GLU A 3 31.68 -22.86 104.18
CA GLU A 3 30.56 -22.10 103.61
C GLU A 3 31.04 -20.92 102.74
N TYR A 4 32.11 -20.24 103.15
CA TYR A 4 32.75 -19.19 102.35
C TYR A 4 33.34 -19.73 101.05
N LEU A 5 34.01 -20.88 101.09
CA LEU A 5 34.57 -21.52 99.90
C LEU A 5 33.48 -22.01 98.95
N GLU A 6 32.37 -22.50 99.47
CA GLU A 6 31.20 -22.94 98.70
C GLU A 6 30.49 -21.75 98.02
N ASN A 7 30.36 -20.63 98.72
CA ASN A 7 29.87 -19.36 98.16
C ASN A 7 30.80 -18.84 97.04
N MET A 8 32.12 -18.91 97.22
CA MET A 8 33.07 -18.50 96.18
C MET A 8 33.05 -19.39 94.94
N LYS A 9 32.83 -20.70 95.10
CA LYS A 9 32.62 -21.62 93.96
C LYS A 9 31.33 -21.30 93.21
N SER A 10 30.24 -21.04 93.95
CA SER A 10 28.94 -20.68 93.37
C SER A 10 29.00 -19.37 92.59
N LEU A 11 29.65 -18.34 93.15
CA LEU A 11 29.85 -17.06 92.46
C LEU A 11 30.67 -17.22 91.18
N ARG A 12 31.73 -18.03 91.20
CA ARG A 12 32.54 -18.31 90.00
C ARG A 12 31.74 -19.03 88.92
N SER A 13 30.92 -20.02 89.29
CA SER A 13 30.02 -20.70 88.35
C SER A 13 29.07 -19.69 87.72
N TYR A 14 28.39 -18.88 88.53
CA TYR A 14 27.46 -17.87 88.05
C TYR A 14 28.12 -16.82 87.14
N MET A 15 29.34 -16.37 87.46
CA MET A 15 30.10 -15.47 86.59
C MET A 15 30.43 -16.12 85.25
N ASN A 16 30.85 -17.38 85.23
CA ASN A 16 31.12 -18.10 83.99
C ASN A 16 29.85 -18.26 83.14
N ASP A 17 28.72 -18.61 83.77
CA ASP A 17 27.43 -18.75 83.08
C ASP A 17 27.01 -17.40 82.45
N LEU A 18 27.20 -16.29 83.18
CA LEU A 18 26.94 -14.94 82.65
C LEU A 18 27.86 -14.55 81.50
N GLU A 19 29.15 -14.91 81.57
CA GLU A 19 30.11 -14.65 80.50
C GLU A 19 29.77 -15.45 79.24
N GLU A 20 29.39 -16.72 79.39
CA GLU A 20 28.93 -17.57 78.27
C GLU A 20 27.66 -17.03 77.64
N ASP A 21 26.67 -16.63 78.46
CA ASP A 21 25.43 -15.99 78.00
C ASP A 21 25.71 -14.68 77.25
N ALA A 22 26.64 -13.86 77.75
CA ALA A 22 27.03 -12.61 77.10
C ALA A 22 27.73 -12.86 75.76
N ALA A 23 28.63 -13.84 75.69
CA ALA A 23 29.29 -14.24 74.46
C ALA A 23 28.30 -14.75 73.41
N LYS A 24 27.32 -15.58 73.84
CA LYS A 24 26.27 -16.09 72.96
C LYS A 24 25.39 -14.97 72.42
N ARG A 25 24.90 -14.06 73.28
CA ARG A 25 24.11 -12.90 72.83
C ARG A 25 24.88 -12.00 71.87
N SER A 26 26.17 -11.77 72.12
CA SER A 26 27.03 -10.98 71.23
C SER A 26 27.19 -11.63 69.84
N ALA A 27 27.37 -12.95 69.79
CA ALA A 27 27.42 -13.69 68.52
C ALA A 27 26.09 -13.64 67.76
N GLU A 28 24.96 -13.82 68.46
CA GLU A 28 23.62 -13.71 67.88
C GLU A 28 23.35 -12.29 67.34
N GLU A 29 23.74 -11.24 68.07
CA GLU A 29 23.58 -9.86 67.64
C GLU A 29 24.43 -9.57 66.39
N GLN A 30 25.68 -10.02 66.35
CA GLN A 30 26.53 -9.86 65.17
C GLN A 30 25.95 -10.60 63.95
N GLN A 31 25.41 -11.80 64.14
CA GLN A 31 24.74 -12.55 63.08
C GLN A 31 23.50 -11.80 62.56
N GLN A 32 22.69 -11.22 63.45
CA GLN A 32 21.53 -10.41 63.06
C GLN A 32 21.95 -9.15 62.30
N ARG A 33 22.98 -8.44 62.75
CA ARG A 33 23.53 -7.25 62.05
C ARG A 33 23.94 -7.59 60.62
N THR A 34 24.71 -8.67 60.44
CA THR A 34 25.12 -9.11 59.09
C THR A 34 23.93 -9.52 58.21
N ALA A 35 22.89 -10.12 58.79
CA ALA A 35 21.66 -10.44 58.04
C ALA A 35 20.89 -9.18 57.62
N ILE A 36 20.79 -8.18 58.49
CA ILE A 36 20.17 -6.88 58.20
C ILE A 36 20.94 -6.18 57.07
N ASP A 37 22.27 -6.09 57.18
CA ASP A 37 23.11 -5.45 56.15
C ASP A 37 22.95 -6.12 54.77
N ALA A 38 22.83 -7.45 54.74
CA ALA A 38 22.59 -8.20 53.50
C ALA A 38 21.20 -7.88 52.92
N HIS A 39 20.16 -7.86 53.75
CA HIS A 39 18.81 -7.50 53.30
C HIS A 39 18.71 -6.05 52.82
N ASP A 40 19.41 -5.11 53.47
CA ASP A 40 19.47 -3.73 53.01
C ASP A 40 20.11 -3.59 51.63
N ALA A 41 21.17 -4.37 51.37
CA ALA A 41 21.79 -4.45 50.05
C ALA A 41 20.83 -5.01 48.99
N ASP A 42 20.10 -6.08 49.32
CA ASP A 42 19.09 -6.67 48.43
C ASP A 42 17.94 -5.69 48.15
N ILE A 43 17.46 -4.97 49.16
CA ILE A 43 16.42 -3.94 49.01
C ILE A 43 16.91 -2.82 48.09
N ALA A 44 18.15 -2.37 48.25
CA ALA A 44 18.74 -1.35 47.38
C ALA A 44 18.82 -1.83 45.92
N LEU A 45 19.20 -3.10 45.70
CA LEU A 45 19.22 -3.71 44.37
C LEU A 45 17.82 -3.78 43.75
N VAL A 46 16.83 -4.26 44.50
CA VAL A 46 15.44 -4.34 44.02
C VAL A 46 14.88 -2.96 43.69
N ARG A 47 15.19 -1.94 44.48
CA ARG A 47 14.80 -0.55 44.18
C ARG A 47 15.43 -0.04 42.88
N ALA A 48 16.72 -0.32 42.66
CA ALA A 48 17.41 0.05 41.43
C ALA A 48 16.80 -0.64 40.19
N GLN A 49 16.55 -1.95 40.29
CA GLN A 49 15.90 -2.72 39.21
C GLN A 49 14.47 -2.25 38.94
N SER A 50 13.69 -1.97 39.99
CA SER A 50 12.32 -1.45 39.85
C SER A 50 12.31 -0.09 39.16
N LYS A 51 13.29 0.78 39.44
CA LYS A 51 13.42 2.07 38.78
C LYS A 51 13.78 1.90 37.30
N GLN A 52 14.75 1.04 37.00
CA GLN A 52 15.13 0.73 35.62
C GLN A 52 13.94 0.17 34.82
N ALA A 53 13.20 -0.79 35.38
CA ALA A 53 12.02 -1.37 34.73
C ALA A 53 10.94 -0.32 34.45
N SER A 54 10.73 0.64 35.37
CA SER A 54 9.81 1.76 35.16
C SER A 54 10.25 2.66 33.99
N GLU A 55 11.54 2.99 33.91
CA GLU A 55 12.09 3.81 32.83
C GLU A 55 11.99 3.09 31.47
N GLU A 56 12.28 1.78 31.43
CA GLU A 56 12.11 0.95 30.24
C GLU A 56 10.64 0.85 29.81
N ALA A 57 9.70 0.73 30.75
CA ALA A 57 8.28 0.69 30.47
C ALA A 57 7.77 2.02 29.86
N GLU A 58 8.25 3.17 30.34
CA GLU A 58 7.93 4.48 29.76
C GLU A 58 8.49 4.63 28.33
N GLN A 59 9.72 4.18 28.09
CA GLN A 59 10.30 4.16 26.74
C GLN A 59 9.52 3.25 25.80
N LEU A 60 9.11 2.07 26.27
CA LEU A 60 8.28 1.16 25.48
C LEU A 60 6.90 1.78 25.17
N ALA A 61 6.28 2.46 26.14
CA ALA A 61 4.99 3.12 25.96
C ALA A 61 5.07 4.25 24.91
N THR A 62 6.13 5.05 24.93
CA THR A 62 6.35 6.11 23.93
C THR A 62 6.60 5.53 22.53
N ALA A 63 7.44 4.49 22.42
CA ALA A 63 7.68 3.80 21.15
C ALA A 63 6.38 3.17 20.59
N ARG A 64 5.57 2.55 21.46
CA ARG A 64 4.26 1.99 21.09
C ARG A 64 3.31 3.08 20.57
N ALA A 65 3.25 4.24 21.24
CA ALA A 65 2.43 5.35 20.80
C ALA A 65 2.84 5.85 19.41
N GLN A 66 4.14 5.95 19.13
CA GLN A 66 4.65 6.33 17.82
C GLN A 66 4.25 5.33 16.72
N VAL A 67 4.41 4.03 16.98
CA VAL A 67 4.00 2.97 16.03
C VAL A 67 2.50 3.04 15.73
N CYS A 68 1.66 3.31 16.74
CA CYS A 68 0.21 3.48 16.53
C CYS A 68 -0.11 4.66 15.60
N VAL A 69 0.60 5.78 15.74
CA VAL A 69 0.43 6.95 14.86
C VAL A 69 0.81 6.60 13.42
N GLU A 70 1.98 5.97 13.21
CA GLU A 70 2.43 5.55 11.88
C GLU A 70 1.47 4.54 11.23
N MET A 71 0.91 3.61 12.03
CA MET A 71 -0.05 2.64 11.54
C MET A 71 -1.36 3.31 11.09
N LEU A 72 -1.87 4.26 11.86
CA LEU A 72 -3.07 5.02 11.48
C LEU A 72 -2.84 5.85 10.21
N GLU A 73 -1.67 6.46 10.06
CA GLU A 73 -1.31 7.19 8.84
C GLU A 73 -1.30 6.27 7.62
N LYS A 74 -0.65 5.09 7.74
CA LYS A 74 -0.62 4.09 6.66
C LYS A 74 -2.01 3.57 6.33
N GLN A 75 -2.85 3.31 7.33
CA GLN A 75 -4.24 2.90 7.14
C GLN A 75 -5.02 3.96 6.35
N GLY A 76 -4.84 5.25 6.66
CA GLY A 76 -5.45 6.35 5.93
C GLY A 76 -4.99 6.41 4.46
N ARG A 77 -3.69 6.21 4.20
CA ARG A 77 -3.17 6.16 2.83
C ARG A 77 -3.73 4.98 2.03
N ILE A 78 -3.88 3.81 2.65
CA ILE A 78 -4.50 2.63 2.01
C ILE A 78 -5.94 2.94 1.64
N ALA A 79 -6.72 3.51 2.56
CA ALA A 79 -8.12 3.87 2.29
C ALA A 79 -8.25 4.87 1.12
N THR A 80 -7.34 5.86 1.04
CA THR A 80 -7.30 6.78 -0.11
C THR A 80 -7.00 6.05 -1.42
N LEU A 81 -6.01 5.16 -1.42
CA LEU A 81 -5.65 4.37 -2.60
C LEU A 81 -6.80 3.45 -3.06
N ASP A 82 -7.56 2.86 -2.12
CA ASP A 82 -8.72 2.04 -2.46
C ASP A 82 -9.79 2.83 -3.22
N VAL A 83 -10.03 4.08 -2.81
CA VAL A 83 -10.95 4.99 -3.51
C VAL A 83 -10.44 5.35 -4.90
N GLU A 84 -9.13 5.63 -5.03
CA GLU A 84 -8.49 5.89 -6.32
C GLU A 84 -8.59 4.67 -7.25
N CYS A 85 -8.33 3.46 -6.75
CA CYS A 85 -8.46 2.21 -7.49
C CYS A 85 -9.90 1.97 -7.97
N ALA A 86 -10.90 2.22 -7.12
CA ALA A 86 -12.31 2.12 -7.48
C ALA A 86 -12.68 3.12 -8.60
N THR A 87 -12.21 4.36 -8.48
CA THR A 87 -12.41 5.43 -9.48
C THR A 87 -11.76 5.07 -10.82
N LEU A 88 -10.54 4.54 -10.78
CA LEU A 88 -9.81 4.11 -11.97
C LEU A 88 -10.52 2.94 -12.66
N LYS A 89 -10.99 1.96 -11.89
CA LYS A 89 -11.77 0.84 -12.41
C LYS A 89 -13.04 1.32 -13.13
N GLN A 90 -13.80 2.22 -12.52
CA GLN A 90 -14.99 2.81 -13.12
C GLN A 90 -14.66 3.55 -14.42
N THR A 91 -13.57 4.33 -14.44
CA THR A 91 -13.12 5.07 -15.63
C THR A 91 -12.74 4.12 -16.77
N LEU A 92 -12.06 3.02 -16.46
CA LEU A 92 -11.68 2.01 -17.44
C LEU A 92 -12.89 1.31 -18.05
N GLU A 93 -13.91 1.02 -17.24
CA GLU A 93 -15.17 0.43 -17.70
C GLU A 93 -15.93 1.37 -18.65
N LEU A 94 -15.97 2.67 -18.35
CA LEU A 94 -16.54 3.68 -19.24
C LEU A 94 -15.79 3.77 -20.57
N LEU A 95 -14.45 3.76 -20.54
CA LEU A 95 -13.64 3.78 -21.76
C LEU A 95 -13.88 2.54 -22.63
N HIS A 96 -13.97 1.35 -22.02
CA HIS A 96 -14.31 0.13 -22.76
C HIS A 96 -15.69 0.23 -23.42
N GLN A 97 -16.68 0.79 -22.72
CA GLN A 97 -18.02 1.00 -23.27
C GLN A 97 -18.02 1.98 -24.46
N GLU A 98 -17.23 3.06 -24.37
CA GLU A 98 -17.09 4.03 -25.45
C GLU A 98 -16.38 3.42 -26.68
N ILE A 99 -15.32 2.64 -26.47
CA ILE A 99 -14.63 1.90 -27.54
C ILE A 99 -15.59 0.93 -28.23
N ALA A 100 -16.37 0.16 -27.49
CA ALA A 100 -17.35 -0.76 -28.06
C ALA A 100 -18.42 -0.03 -28.89
N SER A 101 -18.95 1.08 -28.36
CA SER A 101 -19.95 1.92 -29.02
C SER A 101 -19.42 2.56 -30.31
N THR A 102 -18.22 3.14 -30.26
CA THR A 102 -17.57 3.77 -31.42
C THR A 102 -17.19 2.73 -32.49
N SER A 103 -16.70 1.57 -32.09
CA SER A 103 -16.41 0.45 -32.99
C SER A 103 -17.66 -0.05 -33.72
N ALA A 104 -18.77 -0.22 -33.01
CA ALA A 104 -20.05 -0.62 -33.62
C ALA A 104 -20.51 0.40 -34.69
N LYS A 105 -20.48 1.70 -34.37
CA LYS A 105 -20.82 2.78 -35.32
C LYS A 105 -19.90 2.81 -36.54
N LEU A 106 -18.60 2.55 -36.35
CA LEU A 106 -17.63 2.48 -37.44
C LEU A 106 -17.91 1.30 -38.37
N ASN A 107 -18.23 0.13 -37.80
CA ASN A 107 -18.57 -1.06 -38.58
C ASN A 107 -19.86 -0.86 -39.38
N GLU A 108 -20.87 -0.21 -38.81
CA GLU A 108 -22.11 0.14 -39.52
C GLU A 108 -21.83 1.07 -40.71
N LYS A 109 -21.01 2.12 -40.51
CA LYS A 109 -20.58 3.00 -41.61
C LYS A 109 -19.80 2.24 -42.69
N ARG A 110 -18.88 1.36 -42.29
CA ARG A 110 -18.10 0.53 -43.23
C ARG A 110 -19.02 -0.36 -44.07
N LEU A 111 -20.02 -0.99 -43.44
CA LEU A 111 -21.01 -1.81 -44.13
C LEU A 111 -21.83 -0.98 -45.13
N PHE A 112 -22.28 0.21 -44.71
CA PHE A 112 -23.01 1.15 -45.59
C PHE A 112 -22.20 1.53 -46.83
N TYR A 113 -20.93 1.92 -46.65
CA TYR A 113 -20.08 2.28 -47.79
C TYR A 113 -19.80 1.09 -48.69
N THR A 114 -19.53 -0.10 -48.13
CA THR A 114 -19.32 -1.33 -48.91
C THR A 114 -20.53 -1.61 -49.80
N LYS A 115 -21.74 -1.60 -49.24
CA LYS A 115 -22.99 -1.79 -49.99
C LYS A 115 -23.20 -0.73 -51.07
N THR A 116 -22.86 0.51 -50.78
CA THR A 116 -22.97 1.63 -51.74
C THR A 116 -22.00 1.45 -52.90
N THR A 117 -20.75 1.09 -52.62
CA THR A 117 -19.73 0.80 -53.64
C THR A 117 -20.15 -0.37 -54.51
N GLU A 118 -20.58 -1.49 -53.93
CA GLU A 118 -21.11 -2.64 -54.67
C GLU A 118 -22.25 -2.25 -55.61
N THR A 119 -23.22 -1.45 -55.11
CA THR A 119 -24.34 -0.96 -55.92
C THR A 119 -23.87 -0.10 -57.10
N LEU A 120 -22.90 0.79 -56.88
CA LEU A 120 -22.32 1.63 -57.93
C LEU A 120 -21.53 0.79 -58.95
N THR A 121 -20.77 -0.19 -58.49
CA THR A 121 -20.01 -1.11 -59.36
C THR A 121 -20.94 -1.91 -60.27
N VAL A 122 -22.05 -2.44 -59.73
CA VAL A 122 -23.08 -3.14 -60.54
C VAL A 122 -23.67 -2.21 -61.59
N LYS A 123 -24.11 -1.00 -61.21
CA LYS A 123 -24.66 -0.02 -62.18
C LYS A 123 -23.66 0.36 -63.27
N LEU A 124 -22.38 0.52 -62.93
CA LEU A 124 -21.33 0.82 -63.92
C LEU A 124 -21.08 -0.36 -64.87
N GLN A 125 -21.11 -1.59 -64.35
CA GLN A 125 -20.98 -2.80 -65.15
C GLN A 125 -22.16 -2.95 -66.12
N GLU A 126 -23.39 -2.77 -65.64
CA GLU A 126 -24.61 -2.75 -66.48
C GLU A 126 -24.51 -1.72 -67.62
N GLN A 127 -24.05 -0.49 -67.32
CA GLN A 127 -23.83 0.51 -68.36
C GLN A 127 -22.76 0.07 -69.38
N ARG A 128 -21.64 -0.49 -68.91
CA ARG A 128 -20.57 -0.98 -69.79
C ARG A 128 -21.08 -2.08 -70.72
N GLU A 129 -21.87 -3.00 -70.22
CA GLU A 129 -22.50 -4.07 -71.00
C GLU A 129 -23.52 -3.52 -72.01
N TRP A 130 -24.32 -2.53 -71.61
CA TRP A 130 -25.25 -1.83 -72.50
C TRP A 130 -24.52 -1.14 -73.66
N PHE A 131 -23.45 -0.39 -73.38
CA PHE A 131 -22.60 0.23 -74.41
C PHE A 131 -21.92 -0.82 -75.32
N GLY A 132 -21.46 -1.95 -74.76
CA GLY A 132 -20.92 -3.07 -75.52
C GLY A 132 -21.94 -3.66 -76.49
N SER A 133 -23.18 -3.87 -76.03
CA SER A 133 -24.27 -4.35 -76.89
C SER A 133 -24.61 -3.37 -78.02
N LEU A 134 -24.63 -2.05 -77.74
CA LEU A 134 -24.87 -1.02 -78.74
C LEU A 134 -23.78 -1.01 -79.83
N LYS A 135 -22.51 -1.17 -79.43
CA LYS A 135 -21.36 -1.27 -80.35
C LYS A 135 -21.43 -2.52 -81.23
N ASN A 136 -21.84 -3.66 -80.68
CA ASN A 136 -21.98 -4.91 -81.43
C ASN A 136 -23.15 -4.86 -82.43
N LYS A 137 -24.25 -4.18 -82.09
CA LYS A 137 -25.38 -3.93 -83.00
C LYS A 137 -25.03 -3.01 -84.16
N SER A 138 -24.16 -2.01 -83.93
CA SER A 138 -23.69 -1.09 -84.98
C SER A 138 -22.59 -1.68 -85.87
N THR A 139 -21.95 -2.78 -85.46
CA THR A 139 -20.97 -3.50 -86.29
C THR A 139 -21.61 -4.61 -87.15
N THR A 140 -22.94 -4.84 -87.02
CA THR A 140 -23.70 -5.84 -87.82
C THR A 140 -24.44 -5.21 -89.02
N MET A 141 -24.37 -3.89 -89.19
CA MET A 141 -24.77 -3.21 -90.43
C MET A 141 -23.54 -2.60 -91.06
N GLU A 142 -22.97 -3.25 -92.07
CA GLU A 142 -22.03 -2.59 -92.96
C GLU A 142 -22.72 -2.18 -94.26
N LEU A 143 -22.50 -0.90 -94.58
CA LEU A 143 -22.55 -0.24 -95.89
C LEU A 143 -23.90 0.27 -96.42
N HIS A 144 -24.17 1.56 -96.14
CA HIS A 144 -24.54 2.45 -97.24
C HIS A 144 -23.87 3.82 -97.05
N VAL A 145 -22.88 4.08 -97.89
CA VAL A 145 -22.26 5.39 -98.10
C VAL A 145 -23.32 6.34 -98.68
N VAL A 146 -23.61 7.46 -98.02
CA VAL A 146 -24.12 8.66 -98.70
C VAL A 146 -23.40 9.88 -98.15
N THR A 147 -22.60 10.47 -99.02
CA THR A 147 -22.02 11.80 -98.90
C THR A 147 -23.14 12.86 -98.88
N SER A 148 -23.16 13.77 -97.90
CA SER A 148 -23.94 15.02 -98.02
C SER A 148 -23.34 16.16 -97.20
N GLN A 149 -22.85 17.17 -97.92
CA GLN A 149 -22.55 18.53 -97.45
C GLN A 149 -23.75 19.17 -96.72
N CYS A 150 -23.53 20.00 -95.69
CA CYS A 150 -24.12 21.35 -95.60
C CYS A 150 -23.69 22.17 -94.34
N LYS A 151 -23.08 23.33 -94.60
CA LYS A 151 -23.31 24.69 -94.03
C LYS A 151 -23.40 24.93 -92.50
N GLN A 152 -22.32 25.52 -91.99
CA GLN A 152 -22.22 26.86 -91.36
C GLN A 152 -23.50 27.56 -90.86
N THR A 153 -23.48 27.98 -89.58
CA THR A 153 -23.89 29.34 -89.14
C THR A 153 -23.15 29.77 -87.88
N PHE A 154 -22.45 30.89 -88.00
CA PHE A 154 -22.05 31.81 -86.94
C PHE A 154 -23.32 32.45 -86.34
N ILE A 155 -23.40 32.61 -85.02
CA ILE A 155 -24.23 33.65 -84.38
C ILE A 155 -23.37 34.36 -83.35
N GLU A 156 -23.25 35.66 -83.54
CA GLU A 156 -22.62 36.66 -82.71
C GLU A 156 -23.70 37.41 -81.91
N GLY A 157 -23.37 37.89 -80.70
CA GLY A 157 -24.21 38.73 -79.83
C GLY A 157 -24.33 38.12 -78.43
N GLU A 158 -24.14 38.82 -77.31
CA GLU A 158 -24.06 40.25 -77.02
C GLU A 158 -23.53 40.37 -75.58
N ARG A 159 -22.61 41.32 -75.32
CA ARG A 159 -22.13 41.64 -73.96
C ARG A 159 -23.10 42.62 -73.31
N HIS A 160 -23.65 42.31 -72.13
CA HIS A 160 -23.98 43.32 -71.10
C HIS A 160 -24.31 42.73 -69.71
N GLY A 161 -23.61 43.24 -68.66
CA GLY A 161 -23.96 43.37 -67.22
C GLY A 161 -24.45 42.13 -66.46
N THR A 162 -23.96 41.79 -65.26
CA THR A 162 -23.55 42.63 -64.14
C THR A 162 -22.61 41.80 -63.25
N PHE A 163 -21.44 42.34 -62.92
CA PHE A 163 -20.60 41.82 -61.84
C PHE A 163 -21.28 42.11 -60.51
N ASN A 164 -21.78 41.08 -59.83
CA ASN A 164 -21.99 41.14 -58.39
C ASN A 164 -20.75 40.57 -57.71
N SER A 165 -19.84 41.48 -57.43
CA SER A 165 -18.78 41.34 -56.45
C SER A 165 -19.43 41.38 -55.06
N GLU A 166 -19.67 40.22 -54.45
CA GLU A 166 -19.91 40.18 -53.01
C GLU A 166 -19.54 38.83 -52.42
N GLY A 167 -18.43 38.82 -51.68
CA GLY A 167 -17.86 37.64 -51.04
C GLY A 167 -16.45 37.94 -50.55
N SER A 168 -16.35 38.83 -49.56
CA SER A 168 -15.15 39.29 -48.87
C SER A 168 -14.06 38.23 -48.70
N LEU A 169 -12.86 38.56 -49.18
CA LEU A 169 -11.64 37.75 -49.07
C LEU A 169 -10.90 37.94 -47.73
N ASP A 170 -11.54 38.57 -46.73
CA ASP A 170 -10.93 38.87 -45.43
C ASP A 170 -11.19 37.79 -44.36
N GLN A 171 -12.00 36.77 -44.63
CA GLN A 171 -12.31 35.70 -43.66
C GLN A 171 -11.42 34.45 -43.76
N LEU A 172 -10.62 34.30 -44.83
CA LEU A 172 -9.83 33.08 -45.03
C LEU A 172 -8.47 33.10 -44.32
N GLY A 173 -7.95 34.28 -43.96
CA GLY A 173 -6.67 34.44 -43.26
C GLY A 173 -6.72 34.14 -41.76
N SER A 174 -7.86 34.33 -41.10
CA SER A 174 -8.01 34.15 -39.64
C SER A 174 -8.38 32.72 -39.23
N ASP A 175 -9.13 31.99 -40.07
CA ASP A 175 -9.59 30.62 -39.77
C ASP A 175 -8.46 29.58 -39.86
N VAL A 176 -7.56 29.71 -40.83
CA VAL A 176 -6.40 28.80 -40.99
C VAL A 176 -5.36 29.03 -39.88
N GLY A 177 -5.12 30.30 -39.51
CA GLY A 177 -4.20 30.66 -38.43
C GLY A 177 -4.69 30.21 -37.05
N ASN A 178 -6.00 30.27 -36.79
CA ASN A 178 -6.59 29.77 -35.55
C ASN A 178 -6.54 28.23 -35.45
N LYS A 179 -6.85 27.52 -36.55
CA LYS A 179 -6.75 26.04 -36.58
C LYS A 179 -5.31 25.54 -36.39
N HIS A 180 -4.33 26.24 -36.96
CA HIS A 180 -2.93 25.85 -36.80
C HIS A 180 -2.44 26.06 -35.36
N ARG A 181 -2.87 27.15 -34.71
CA ARG A 181 -2.57 27.43 -33.31
C ARG A 181 -3.21 26.40 -32.36
N GLU A 182 -4.47 26.05 -32.60
CA GLU A 182 -5.21 25.02 -31.88
C GLU A 182 -4.51 23.65 -31.95
N LEU A 183 -4.11 23.22 -33.15
CA LEU A 183 -3.36 21.97 -33.36
C LEU A 183 -2.00 21.98 -32.64
N PHE A 184 -1.32 23.12 -32.61
CA PHE A 184 -0.05 23.27 -31.90
C PHE A 184 -0.23 23.12 -30.38
N THR A 185 -1.27 23.73 -29.82
CA THR A 185 -1.62 23.58 -28.39
C THR A 185 -2.02 22.14 -28.04
N GLN A 186 -2.75 21.46 -28.92
CA GLN A 186 -3.08 20.04 -28.75
C GLN A 186 -1.84 19.13 -28.82
N LEU A 187 -0.89 19.45 -29.71
CA LEU A 187 0.38 18.74 -29.82
C LEU A 187 1.21 18.90 -28.54
N GLU A 188 1.36 20.13 -28.04
CA GLU A 188 2.06 20.41 -26.78
C GLU A 188 1.39 19.71 -25.58
N ALA A 189 0.05 19.74 -25.52
CA ALA A 189 -0.71 19.02 -24.48
C ALA A 189 -0.51 17.50 -24.57
N ALA A 190 -0.47 16.93 -25.77
CA ALA A 190 -0.19 15.50 -25.97
C ALA A 190 1.25 15.15 -25.57
N GLN A 191 2.21 16.03 -25.87
CA GLN A 191 3.62 15.84 -25.54
C GLN A 191 3.84 15.86 -24.01
N LEU A 192 3.17 16.77 -23.29
CA LEU A 192 3.16 16.80 -21.83
C LEU A 192 2.52 15.53 -21.22
N LYS A 193 1.43 15.01 -21.80
CA LYS A 193 0.83 13.75 -21.36
C LYS A 193 1.76 12.54 -21.56
N ILE A 194 2.51 12.51 -22.67
CA ILE A 194 3.49 11.45 -22.92
C ILE A 194 4.61 11.51 -21.88
N GLU A 195 5.09 12.70 -21.53
CA GLU A 195 6.11 12.86 -20.50
C GLU A 195 5.61 12.42 -19.12
N ASP A 196 4.38 12.79 -18.75
CA ASP A 196 3.73 12.31 -17.53
C ASP A 196 3.63 10.78 -17.49
N ILE A 197 3.21 10.15 -18.59
CA ILE A 197 3.15 8.68 -18.71
C ILE A 197 4.54 8.05 -18.56
N ASN A 198 5.58 8.63 -19.17
CA ASN A 198 6.95 8.15 -19.06
C ASN A 198 7.49 8.27 -17.62
N SER A 199 7.14 9.35 -16.92
CA SER A 199 7.50 9.53 -15.51
C SER A 199 6.83 8.48 -14.62
N LYS A 200 5.54 8.20 -14.84
CA LYS A 200 4.77 7.16 -14.14
C LYS A 200 5.31 5.76 -14.43
N ARG A 201 5.66 5.48 -15.68
CA ARG A 201 6.30 4.22 -16.07
C ARG A 201 7.62 4.01 -15.34
N SER A 202 8.46 5.05 -15.24
CA SER A 202 9.73 4.98 -14.52
C SER A 202 9.53 4.71 -13.03
N ARG A 203 8.50 5.33 -12.42
CA ARG A 203 8.12 5.08 -11.02
C ARG A 203 7.69 3.62 -10.80
N LEU A 204 6.79 3.10 -11.64
CA LEU A 204 6.33 1.71 -11.57
C LEU A 204 7.48 0.72 -11.72
N LEU A 205 8.42 0.96 -12.64
CA LEU A 205 9.61 0.10 -12.80
C LEU A 205 10.49 0.09 -11.54
N SER A 206 10.62 1.23 -10.86
CA SER A 206 11.32 1.30 -9.57
C SER A 206 10.62 0.51 -8.47
N GLU A 207 9.28 0.62 -8.38
CA GLU A 207 8.48 -0.15 -7.43
C GLU A 207 8.55 -1.66 -7.69
N ILE A 208 8.45 -2.09 -8.94
CA ILE A 208 8.63 -3.49 -9.35
C ILE A 208 10.00 -4.02 -8.90
N SER A 209 11.06 -3.22 -9.08
CA SER A 209 12.41 -3.59 -8.62
C SER A 209 12.48 -3.79 -7.11
N LYS A 210 11.85 -2.90 -6.33
CA LYS A 210 11.78 -3.01 -4.86
C LYS A 210 11.00 -4.25 -4.41
N VAL A 211 9.83 -4.51 -5.01
CA VAL A 211 9.03 -5.70 -4.70
C VAL A 211 9.81 -6.97 -5.00
N LYS A 212 10.54 -7.00 -6.12
CA LYS A 212 11.41 -8.14 -6.46
C LYS A 212 12.52 -8.37 -5.42
N GLN A 213 13.11 -7.29 -4.88
CA GLN A 213 14.11 -7.40 -3.83
C GLN A 213 13.52 -7.94 -2.52
N ILE A 214 12.33 -7.49 -2.13
CA ILE A 214 11.63 -7.97 -0.93
C ILE A 214 11.28 -9.45 -1.08
N LEU A 215 10.73 -9.86 -2.23
CA LEU A 215 10.39 -11.27 -2.50
C LEU A 215 11.63 -12.18 -2.42
N GLU A 216 12.78 -11.73 -2.92
CA GLU A 216 14.02 -12.51 -2.81
C GLU A 216 14.51 -12.58 -1.35
N GLN A 217 14.36 -11.51 -0.58
CA GLN A 217 14.68 -11.51 0.86
C GLN A 217 13.78 -12.48 1.63
N GLU A 218 12.47 -12.43 1.42
CA GLU A 218 11.51 -13.34 2.06
C GLU A 218 11.76 -14.79 1.67
N LYS A 219 12.09 -15.05 0.40
CA LYS A 219 12.45 -16.39 -0.07
C LYS A 219 13.70 -16.93 0.63
N ASN A 220 14.71 -16.08 0.85
CA ASN A 220 15.91 -16.46 1.60
C ASN A 220 15.62 -16.73 3.08
N ILE A 221 14.73 -15.94 3.71
CA ILE A 221 14.26 -16.19 5.07
C ILE A 221 13.50 -17.50 5.14
N PHE A 222 12.58 -17.74 4.19
CA PHE A 222 11.80 -18.96 4.10
C PHE A 222 12.70 -20.20 3.98
N ALA A 223 13.73 -20.13 3.14
CA ALA A 223 14.72 -21.20 2.98
C ALA A 223 15.54 -21.48 4.26
N GLY A 224 15.62 -20.51 5.19
CA GLY A 224 16.30 -20.66 6.48
C GLY A 224 15.51 -21.44 7.54
N PHE A 225 14.20 -21.67 7.33
CA PHE A 225 13.40 -22.45 8.29
C PHE A 225 13.67 -23.96 8.19
N PRO A 226 13.47 -24.72 9.27
CA PRO A 226 13.47 -26.19 9.23
C PRO A 226 12.53 -26.76 8.16
N ALA A 227 12.93 -27.86 7.51
CA ALA A 227 12.16 -28.50 6.43
C ALA A 227 10.73 -28.88 6.84
N ALA A 228 10.52 -29.25 8.12
CA ALA A 228 9.21 -29.56 8.66
C ALA A 228 8.25 -28.36 8.60
N LEU A 229 8.74 -27.14 8.82
CA LEU A 229 7.95 -25.91 8.74
C LEU A 229 7.75 -25.46 7.29
N GLN A 230 8.75 -25.66 6.42
CA GLN A 230 8.63 -25.33 4.99
C GLN A 230 7.62 -26.22 4.24
N GLN A 231 7.44 -27.47 4.68
CA GLN A 231 6.55 -28.45 4.07
C GLN A 231 5.14 -28.45 4.67
N MET A 232 4.95 -27.71 5.77
CA MET A 232 3.66 -27.59 6.44
C MET A 232 2.69 -26.79 5.56
N ASP A 233 1.43 -27.22 5.49
CA ASP A 233 0.44 -26.47 4.75
C ASP A 233 0.06 -25.17 5.48
N MET A 234 -0.39 -24.17 4.72
CA MET A 234 -0.69 -22.84 5.24
C MET A 234 -1.72 -22.87 6.38
N LYS A 235 -2.69 -23.79 6.32
CA LYS A 235 -3.76 -23.87 7.31
C LYS A 235 -3.21 -24.42 8.63
N SER A 236 -2.39 -25.47 8.58
CA SER A 236 -1.69 -26.01 9.75
C SER A 236 -0.77 -24.96 10.39
N LEU A 237 -0.04 -24.18 9.57
CA LEU A 237 0.82 -23.11 10.07
C LEU A 237 0.02 -21.98 10.75
N GLU A 238 -1.16 -21.65 10.22
CA GLU A 238 -2.06 -20.66 10.81
C GLU A 238 -2.66 -21.15 12.15
N GLU A 239 -2.98 -22.44 12.25
CA GLU A 239 -3.48 -23.07 13.49
C GLU A 239 -2.40 -23.07 14.58
N GLU A 240 -1.16 -23.47 14.27
CA GLU A 240 -0.02 -23.41 15.20
C GLU A 240 0.29 -21.97 15.63
N TYR A 241 0.23 -21.01 14.71
CA TYR A 241 0.41 -19.60 15.04
C TYR A 241 -0.66 -19.09 16.02
N LYS A 242 -1.92 -19.50 15.84
CA LYS A 242 -3.01 -19.16 16.77
C LYS A 242 -2.84 -19.84 18.13
N ALA A 243 -2.38 -21.09 18.16
CA ALA A 243 -2.07 -21.80 19.41
C ALA A 243 -0.97 -21.06 20.19
N LEU A 244 0.13 -20.69 19.52
CA LEU A 244 1.21 -19.92 20.12
C LEU A 244 0.78 -18.53 20.61
N GLN A 245 -0.14 -17.86 19.91
CA GLN A 245 -0.73 -16.62 20.41
C GLN A 245 -1.56 -16.85 21.68
N GLY A 246 -2.30 -17.95 21.75
CA GLY A 246 -3.04 -18.36 22.95
C GLY A 246 -2.10 -18.60 24.13
N ASP A 247 -1.04 -19.39 23.92
CA ASP A 247 -0.03 -19.66 24.95
C ASP A 247 0.63 -18.38 25.45
N LYS A 248 0.98 -17.47 24.53
CA LYS A 248 1.52 -16.15 24.88
C LYS A 248 0.56 -15.34 25.75
N ALA A 249 -0.74 -15.38 25.47
CA ALA A 249 -1.73 -14.68 26.27
C ALA A 249 -1.82 -15.26 27.69
N VAL A 250 -1.81 -16.59 27.83
CA VAL A 250 -1.80 -17.28 29.12
C VAL A 250 -0.52 -16.98 29.91
N GLU A 251 0.63 -16.92 29.24
CA GLU A 251 1.91 -16.59 29.87
C GLU A 251 1.92 -15.15 30.41
N ILE A 252 1.35 -14.20 29.66
CA ILE A 252 1.13 -12.82 30.13
C ILE A 252 0.17 -12.81 31.33
N GLU A 253 -0.91 -13.59 31.25
CA GLU A 253 -1.83 -14.02 32.33
C GLU A 253 -1.09 -14.26 33.66
N TYR A 254 -0.19 -15.24 33.57
CA TYR A 254 0.60 -15.76 34.67
C TYR A 254 1.58 -14.73 35.23
N PHE A 255 2.30 -14.01 34.35
CA PHE A 255 3.23 -12.96 34.78
C PHE A 255 2.51 -11.81 35.50
N HIS A 256 1.33 -11.41 35.03
CA HIS A 256 0.52 -10.39 35.70
C HIS A 256 0.04 -10.86 37.08
N SER A 257 -0.39 -12.12 37.21
CA SER A 257 -0.79 -12.70 38.50
C SER A 257 0.37 -12.77 39.51
N LEU A 258 1.57 -13.10 39.04
CA LEU A 258 2.78 -13.05 39.87
C LEU A 258 3.06 -11.63 40.36
N GLU A 259 2.95 -10.64 39.48
CA GLU A 259 3.16 -9.23 39.82
C GLU A 259 2.14 -8.70 40.83
N GLU A 260 0.87 -9.08 40.70
CA GLU A 260 -0.17 -8.80 41.70
C GLU A 260 0.15 -9.44 43.05
N THR A 261 0.60 -10.70 43.05
CA THR A 261 0.97 -11.41 44.28
C THR A 261 2.14 -10.72 44.98
N ILE A 262 3.16 -10.32 44.21
CA ILE A 262 4.31 -9.56 44.71
C ILE A 262 3.86 -8.20 45.28
N SER A 263 2.95 -7.52 44.59
CA SER A 263 2.40 -6.23 45.04
C SER A 263 1.56 -6.37 46.32
N GLY A 264 0.78 -7.45 46.44
CA GLY A 264 0.04 -7.78 47.66
C GLY A 264 0.97 -8.04 48.84
N MET A 265 2.06 -8.79 48.64
CA MET A 265 3.07 -9.01 49.69
C MET A 265 3.75 -7.72 50.12
N LYS A 266 4.03 -6.78 49.19
CA LYS A 266 4.55 -5.45 49.54
C LYS A 266 3.58 -4.61 50.37
N GLY A 267 2.26 -4.78 50.17
CA GLY A 267 1.23 -4.08 50.93
C GLY A 267 1.04 -4.59 52.37
N ILE A 268 1.44 -5.83 52.66
CA ILE A 268 1.35 -6.45 54.00
C ILE A 268 2.60 -6.12 54.85
N SER A 269 3.63 -5.54 54.25
CA SER A 269 4.84 -5.06 54.94
C SER A 269 4.62 -3.77 55.74
N GLU A 270 3.49 -3.62 56.42
CA GLU A 270 3.39 -2.65 57.51
C GLU A 270 4.34 -3.09 58.63
N PRO A 271 5.14 -2.18 59.20
CA PRO A 271 6.04 -2.51 60.29
C PRO A 271 5.19 -3.01 61.48
N VAL A 272 5.34 -4.28 61.82
CA VAL A 272 4.74 -4.85 63.03
C VAL A 272 5.37 -4.09 64.22
N LYS A 273 4.61 -3.13 64.75
CA LYS A 273 5.06 -2.30 65.87
C LYS A 273 5.25 -3.19 67.09
N CYS A 274 6.51 -3.53 67.38
CA CYS A 274 6.85 -4.30 68.57
C CYS A 274 6.33 -3.55 69.80
N CYS A 275 5.63 -4.25 70.71
CA CYS A 275 5.20 -3.69 71.99
C CYS A 275 6.36 -3.23 72.89
N CYS A 276 7.60 -3.42 72.46
CA CYS A 276 8.82 -3.01 73.13
C CYS A 276 9.25 -1.56 72.87
N GLY A 277 8.61 -0.84 71.94
CA GLY A 277 8.79 0.62 71.82
C GLY A 277 10.15 1.11 71.32
N LEU A 278 10.87 0.30 70.54
CA LEU A 278 12.04 0.75 69.77
C LEU A 278 11.71 0.54 68.30
N GLU A 279 11.75 1.64 67.54
CA GLU A 279 11.70 1.63 66.07
C GLU A 279 12.88 0.86 65.48
#